data_AF-A0A3R8V3T8-F1
#
_entry.id   AF-A0A3R8V3T8-F1
#
_cell.length_a   1.000
_cell.length_b   1.000
_cell.length_c   1.000
_cell.angle_alpha   90.00
_cell.angle_beta   90.00
_cell.angle_gamma   90.00
#
_symmetry.space_group_name_H-M   'P 1'
#
loop_
_entity.id
_entity.type
_entity.pdbx_description
1 polymer ?
#
loop_
_entity_poly.entity_id
_entity_poly.type
_entity_poly.pdbx_seq_one_letter_code
_entity_poly.pdbx_strand_id
1 'polypeptide(L)'
;MKDILPGLVIDSLRDRYLAAVSDAESTFDMNYGDEDALTGAFGQAIAMPRNQIFSTPEGIYTVDIGYTKLRGRGKNAPERTYGSDGIFQIKVFDSSGNVIRSKGLPFQSKKNWKGTNSKLSDQAKDMERFTPGGIVIDFNSSGYKACLANDVALASGNRSQLNKEGKLQRLGQLLGNEFLNCEIGTLNLFYDPKQELYKIDGGNFHIISTNIEMPDKALQRTSR
;
A
#
# COMPACT_ATOMS: atom_id res chain seq x y z
N MET A 1 -10.60 4.00 -2.58
CA MET A 1 -11.25 3.41 -1.38
C MET A 1 -12.32 4.34 -0.83
N LYS A 2 -12.21 5.67 -1.02
CA LYS A 2 -13.27 6.65 -0.67
C LYS A 2 -14.63 6.38 -1.33
N ASP A 3 -14.63 5.62 -2.42
CA ASP A 3 -15.83 5.17 -3.14
C ASP A 3 -16.64 4.10 -2.40
N ILE A 4 -16.02 3.38 -1.45
CA ILE A 4 -16.67 2.27 -0.72
C ILE A 4 -16.58 2.38 0.81
N LEU A 5 -15.71 3.25 1.33
CA LEU A 5 -15.49 3.43 2.76
C LEU A 5 -15.95 4.83 3.20
N PRO A 6 -16.64 4.95 4.35
CA PRO A 6 -16.98 6.24 4.94
C PRO A 6 -15.75 7.09 5.24
N GLY A 7 -15.92 8.41 5.25
CA GLY A 7 -14.83 9.38 5.50
C GLY A 7 -14.07 9.09 6.79
N LEU A 8 -14.79 8.82 7.89
CA LEU A 8 -14.19 8.49 9.19
C LEU A 8 -13.30 7.24 9.14
N VAL A 9 -13.66 6.24 8.34
CA VAL A 9 -12.83 5.04 8.15
C VAL A 9 -11.57 5.39 7.37
N ILE A 10 -11.69 6.16 6.28
CA ILE A 10 -10.55 6.61 5.49
C ILE A 10 -9.57 7.44 6.33
N ASP A 11 -10.07 8.36 7.15
CA ASP A 11 -9.23 9.20 8.01
C ASP A 11 -8.51 8.35 9.08
N SER A 12 -9.22 7.38 9.70
CA SER A 12 -8.59 6.44 10.63
C SER A 12 -7.49 5.60 9.98
N LEU A 13 -7.70 5.14 8.73
CA LEU A 13 -6.69 4.40 7.98
C LEU A 13 -5.50 5.28 7.58
N ARG A 14 -5.75 6.56 7.23
CA ARG A 14 -4.69 7.54 6.95
C ARG A 14 -3.81 7.76 8.16
N ASP A 15 -4.41 8.02 9.32
CA ASP A 15 -3.70 8.23 10.58
C ASP A 15 -2.86 7.01 10.94
N ARG A 16 -3.38 5.80 10.69
CA ARG A 16 -2.62 4.57 10.87
C ARG A 16 -1.39 4.51 9.97
N TYR A 17 -1.50 4.81 8.67
CA TYR A 17 -0.33 4.81 7.77
C TYR A 17 0.72 5.82 8.20
N LEU A 18 0.29 7.00 8.65
CA LEU A 18 1.19 8.03 9.17
C LEU A 18 1.91 7.56 10.44
N ALA A 19 1.17 6.99 11.39
CA ALA A 19 1.73 6.44 12.62
C ALA A 19 2.71 5.29 12.34
N ALA A 20 2.32 4.32 11.50
CA ALA A 20 3.16 3.17 11.15
C ALA A 20 4.48 3.56 10.48
N VAL A 21 4.46 4.55 9.57
CA VAL A 21 5.70 5.08 8.97
C VAL A 21 6.54 5.77 10.04
N SER A 22 5.94 6.59 10.91
CA SER A 22 6.64 7.27 12.00
C SER A 22 7.30 6.27 12.96
N ASP A 23 6.62 5.19 13.33
CA ASP A 23 7.15 4.15 14.20
C ASP A 23 8.35 3.43 13.54
N ALA A 24 8.23 3.12 12.25
CA ALA A 24 9.32 2.51 11.49
C ALA A 24 10.53 3.46 11.32
N GLU A 25 10.30 4.76 11.17
CA GLU A 25 11.36 5.78 11.16
C GLU A 25 12.06 5.89 12.52
N SER A 26 11.29 5.84 13.62
CA SER A 26 11.83 5.93 14.99
C SER A 26 12.76 4.77 15.37
N THR A 27 12.62 3.64 14.69
CA THR A 27 13.43 2.43 14.88
C THR A 27 14.46 2.23 13.76
N PHE A 28 14.70 3.25 12.93
CA PHE A 28 15.64 3.19 11.81
C PHE A 28 17.03 2.72 12.23
N ASP A 29 17.62 3.32 13.27
CA ASP A 29 18.98 3.00 13.71
C ASP A 29 19.12 1.55 14.20
N MET A 30 18.06 1.00 14.79
CA MET A 30 18.02 -0.41 15.23
C MET A 30 18.04 -1.39 14.05
N ASN A 31 17.53 -0.97 12.89
CA ASN A 31 17.39 -1.79 11.69
C ASN A 31 18.37 -1.38 10.57
N TYR A 32 19.22 -0.38 10.81
CA TYR A 32 20.09 0.25 9.81
C TYR A 32 21.08 -0.70 9.13
N GLY A 33 21.44 -1.79 9.80
CA GLY A 33 22.46 -2.74 9.35
C GLY A 33 22.23 -3.27 7.93
N ASP A 34 20.97 -3.48 7.54
CA ASP A 34 20.60 -4.08 6.26
C ASP A 34 19.34 -3.44 5.66
N GLU A 35 19.29 -3.31 4.32
CA GLU A 35 18.10 -2.87 3.58
C GLU A 35 16.93 -3.83 3.81
N ASP A 36 17.21 -5.13 3.89
CA ASP A 36 16.23 -6.16 4.18
C ASP A 36 15.61 -6.00 5.59
N ALA A 37 16.41 -5.58 6.58
CA ALA A 37 15.96 -5.35 7.95
C ALA A 37 15.04 -4.13 8.03
N LEU A 38 15.42 -3.01 7.38
CA LEU A 38 14.57 -1.81 7.28
C LEU A 38 13.23 -2.13 6.60
N THR A 39 13.28 -2.87 5.49
CA THR A 39 12.09 -3.30 4.76
C THR A 39 11.20 -4.19 5.62
N GLY A 40 11.79 -5.12 6.37
CA GLY A 40 11.08 -5.98 7.31
C GLY A 40 10.41 -5.21 8.44
N ALA A 41 11.15 -4.32 9.11
CA ALA A 41 10.63 -3.49 10.19
C ALA A 41 9.49 -2.59 9.71
N PHE A 42 9.65 -1.95 8.56
CA PHE A 42 8.59 -1.14 7.95
C PHE A 42 7.35 -1.96 7.60
N GLY A 43 7.53 -3.12 6.96
CA GLY A 43 6.43 -4.02 6.62
C GLY A 43 5.65 -4.48 7.84
N GLN A 44 6.33 -4.77 8.96
CA GLN A 44 5.69 -5.13 10.22
C GLN A 44 4.93 -3.97 10.86
N ALA A 45 5.47 -2.75 10.81
CA ALA A 45 4.78 -1.57 11.34
C ALA A 45 3.48 -1.27 10.59
N ILE A 46 3.47 -1.49 9.26
CA ILE A 46 2.30 -1.26 8.41
C ILE A 46 1.23 -2.34 8.57
N ALA A 47 1.67 -3.60 8.63
CA ALA A 47 0.76 -4.74 8.65
C ALA A 47 -0.18 -4.71 9.86
N MET A 48 -1.42 -5.13 9.63
CA MET A 48 -2.40 -5.39 10.67
C MET A 48 -2.29 -6.85 11.09
N PRO A 49 -1.90 -7.16 12.34
CA PRO A 49 -1.88 -8.55 12.81
C PRO A 49 -3.30 -9.14 12.92
N ARG A 50 -4.32 -8.28 12.97
CA ARG A 50 -5.75 -8.64 12.99
C ARG A 50 -6.53 -7.59 12.21
N ASN A 51 -7.55 -8.06 11.50
CA ASN A 51 -8.50 -7.19 10.81
C ASN A 51 -9.07 -6.15 11.78
N GLN A 52 -9.20 -4.91 11.30
CA GLN A 52 -9.84 -3.83 12.04
C GLN A 52 -11.31 -3.76 11.64
N ILE A 53 -12.18 -3.63 12.64
CA ILE A 53 -13.63 -3.52 12.44
C ILE A 53 -14.03 -2.09 12.75
N PHE A 54 -14.66 -1.42 11.79
CA PHE A 54 -15.20 -0.08 11.91
C PHE A 54 -16.71 -0.16 11.95
N SER A 55 -17.32 0.29 13.05
CA SER A 55 -18.78 0.45 13.15
C SER A 55 -19.12 1.91 12.91
N THR A 56 -19.86 2.16 11.84
CA THR A 56 -20.28 3.50 11.39
C THR A 56 -21.81 3.52 11.21
N PRO A 57 -22.45 4.70 11.20
CA PRO A 57 -23.88 4.79 10.86
C PRO A 57 -24.25 4.13 9.52
N GLU A 58 -23.31 4.08 8.58
CA GLU A 58 -23.47 3.50 7.24
C GLU A 58 -23.29 1.97 7.20
N GLY A 59 -22.75 1.37 8.26
CA GLY A 59 -22.55 -0.07 8.37
C GLY A 59 -21.28 -0.48 9.10
N ILE A 60 -21.02 -1.79 9.06
CA ILE A 60 -19.82 -2.41 9.63
C ILE A 60 -18.85 -2.74 8.49
N TYR A 61 -17.62 -2.24 8.59
CA TYR A 61 -16.57 -2.48 7.62
C TYR A 61 -15.41 -3.20 8.29
N THR A 62 -14.97 -4.30 7.71
CA THR A 62 -13.75 -4.96 8.15
C THR A 62 -12.63 -4.65 7.17
N VAL A 63 -11.48 -4.21 7.67
CA VAL A 63 -10.31 -3.84 6.85
C VAL A 63 -9.12 -4.67 7.29
N ASP A 64 -8.40 -5.21 6.32
CA ASP A 64 -7.12 -5.90 6.50
C ASP A 64 -6.05 -5.17 5.68
N ILE A 65 -4.93 -4.85 6.32
CA ILE A 65 -3.74 -4.27 5.68
C ILE A 65 -2.60 -5.25 5.86
N GLY A 66 -2.10 -5.78 4.76
CA GLY A 66 -1.04 -6.76 4.74
C GLY A 66 0.20 -6.25 4.04
N TYR A 67 1.29 -6.96 4.30
CA TYR A 67 2.55 -6.83 3.58
C TYR A 67 3.06 -8.24 3.26
N THR A 68 3.54 -8.44 2.03
CA THR A 68 4.23 -9.68 1.64
C THR A 68 5.57 -9.33 1.01
N LYS A 69 6.65 -9.90 1.55
CA LYS A 69 8.00 -9.83 0.96
C LYS A 69 8.12 -10.84 -0.18
N LEU A 70 8.68 -10.41 -1.31
CA LEU A 70 9.06 -11.30 -2.40
C LEU A 70 10.44 -11.91 -2.12
N ARG A 71 10.62 -13.15 -2.55
CA ARG A 71 11.91 -13.83 -2.41
C ARG A 71 12.92 -13.21 -3.38
N GLY A 72 14.03 -12.70 -2.84
CA GLY A 72 15.11 -12.07 -3.62
C GLY A 72 16.22 -12.99 -4.11
N ARG A 73 16.38 -14.16 -3.46
CA ARG A 73 17.51 -15.09 -3.71
C ARG A 73 17.04 -16.43 -4.25
N GLY A 74 17.90 -17.10 -5.01
CA GLY A 74 17.66 -18.41 -5.61
C GLY A 74 17.30 -18.31 -7.10
N LYS A 75 17.25 -19.47 -7.77
CA LYS A 75 16.81 -19.57 -9.17
C LYS A 75 15.36 -19.07 -9.26
N ASN A 76 15.05 -18.31 -10.30
CA ASN A 76 13.71 -17.75 -10.55
C ASN A 76 13.14 -16.97 -9.35
N ALA A 77 13.99 -16.22 -8.64
CA ALA A 77 13.56 -15.35 -7.55
C ALA A 77 12.56 -14.30 -8.09
N PRO A 78 11.34 -14.20 -7.55
CA PRO A 78 10.30 -13.27 -8.01
C PRO A 78 10.74 -11.82 -8.07
N GLU A 79 11.57 -11.37 -7.12
CA GLU A 79 12.13 -10.01 -7.13
C GLU A 79 12.89 -9.72 -8.43
N ARG A 80 13.61 -10.70 -8.99
CA ARG A 80 14.34 -10.54 -10.26
C ARG A 80 13.44 -10.51 -11.48
N THR A 81 12.23 -11.06 -11.36
CA THR A 81 11.25 -11.08 -12.44
C THR A 81 10.40 -9.82 -12.42
N TYR A 82 9.97 -9.40 -11.24
CA TYR A 82 9.01 -8.30 -11.08
C TYR A 82 9.67 -6.96 -10.74
N GLY A 83 10.95 -6.95 -10.36
CA GLY A 83 11.66 -5.74 -9.97
C GLY A 83 11.22 -5.14 -8.63
N SER A 84 10.46 -5.89 -7.83
CA SER A 84 9.88 -5.45 -6.56
C SER A 84 10.30 -6.35 -5.39
N ASP A 85 10.66 -5.72 -4.27
CA ASP A 85 10.98 -6.41 -3.01
C ASP A 85 9.72 -6.94 -2.30
N GLY A 86 8.55 -6.39 -2.60
CA GLY A 86 7.34 -6.71 -1.87
C GLY A 86 6.08 -6.06 -2.43
N ILE A 87 4.97 -6.28 -1.72
CA ILE A 87 3.67 -5.68 -1.99
C ILE A 87 2.97 -5.30 -0.69
N PHE A 88 2.42 -4.08 -0.64
CA PHE A 88 1.41 -3.71 0.35
C PHE A 88 0.03 -4.04 -0.18
N GLN A 89 -0.85 -4.54 0.68
CA GLN A 89 -2.18 -4.93 0.29
C GLN A 89 -3.20 -4.37 1.26
N ILE A 90 -4.33 -3.91 0.73
CA ILE A 90 -5.51 -3.58 1.51
C ILE A 90 -6.68 -4.41 1.00
N LYS A 91 -7.44 -5.00 1.92
CA LYS A 91 -8.69 -5.70 1.64
C LYS A 91 -9.79 -5.12 2.52
N VAL A 92 -10.96 -4.93 1.93
CA VAL A 92 -12.18 -4.52 2.64
C VAL A 92 -13.18 -5.62 2.50
N PHE A 93 -13.80 -5.99 3.62
CA PHE A 93 -14.81 -7.01 3.71
C PHE A 93 -16.15 -6.40 4.14
N ASP A 94 -17.23 -6.98 3.62
CA ASP A 94 -18.59 -6.72 4.11
C ASP A 94 -18.86 -7.41 5.47
N SER A 95 -20.06 -7.22 6.01
CA SER A 95 -20.51 -7.85 7.25
C SER A 95 -20.58 -9.39 7.19
N SER A 96 -20.60 -9.96 6.00
CA SER A 96 -20.65 -11.41 5.75
C SER A 96 -19.24 -12.01 5.60
N GLY A 97 -18.19 -11.18 5.63
CA GLY A 97 -16.81 -11.59 5.46
C GLY A 97 -16.37 -11.76 3.99
N ASN A 98 -17.17 -11.31 3.02
CA ASN A 98 -16.77 -11.33 1.61
C ASN A 98 -15.89 -10.13 1.29
N VAL A 99 -14.85 -10.33 0.48
CA VAL A 99 -14.01 -9.22 -0.01
C VAL A 99 -14.80 -8.40 -1.02
N ILE A 100 -15.13 -7.15 -0.67
CA ILE A 100 -15.82 -6.20 -1.57
C ILE A 100 -14.84 -5.32 -2.35
N ARG A 101 -13.60 -5.21 -1.87
CA ARG A 101 -12.51 -4.53 -2.58
C ARG A 101 -11.17 -5.02 -2.11
N SER A 102 -10.25 -5.18 -3.03
CA SER A 102 -8.84 -5.34 -2.69
C SER A 102 -7.95 -4.51 -3.59
N LYS A 103 -6.75 -4.23 -3.13
CA LYS A 103 -5.76 -3.45 -3.86
C LYS A 103 -4.35 -3.79 -3.42
N GLY A 104 -3.46 -3.82 -4.39
CA GLY A 104 -2.04 -4.08 -4.21
C GLY A 104 -1.16 -2.90 -4.63
N LEU A 105 -0.09 -2.65 -3.89
CA LEU A 105 0.95 -1.68 -4.20
C LEU A 105 2.31 -2.37 -4.15
N PRO A 106 2.84 -2.82 -5.30
CA PRO A 106 4.21 -3.31 -5.40
C PRO A 106 5.19 -2.22 -5.02
N PHE A 107 6.29 -2.60 -4.39
CA PHE A 107 7.33 -1.65 -4.06
C PHE A 107 8.73 -2.23 -4.20
N GLN A 108 9.69 -1.35 -4.50
CA GLN A 108 11.12 -1.61 -4.39
C GLN A 108 11.70 -0.69 -3.32
N SER A 109 12.52 -1.24 -2.43
CA SER A 109 13.19 -0.49 -1.38
C SER A 109 14.63 -0.21 -1.73
N LYS A 110 15.15 0.93 -1.26
CA LYS A 110 16.56 1.28 -1.28
C LYS A 110 16.94 1.95 0.04
N LYS A 111 18.06 1.54 0.63
CA LYS A 111 18.68 2.24 1.77
C LYS A 111 19.60 3.34 1.27
N ASN A 112 19.39 4.57 1.74
CA ASN A 112 20.21 5.74 1.44
C ASN A 112 20.48 5.89 -0.06
N TRP A 113 19.42 5.85 -0.88
CA TRP A 113 19.57 6.02 -2.32
C TRP A 113 20.25 7.37 -2.60
N LYS A 114 21.28 7.38 -3.45
CA LYS A 114 22.05 8.57 -3.83
C LYS A 114 22.39 8.50 -5.31
N GLY A 115 22.47 9.68 -5.94
CA GLY A 115 22.88 9.81 -7.34
C GLY A 115 22.01 9.02 -8.31
N THR A 116 22.64 8.47 -9.34
CA THR A 116 22.01 7.65 -10.38
C THR A 116 22.20 6.17 -10.07
N ASN A 117 21.12 5.38 -10.19
CA ASN A 117 21.15 3.94 -10.02
C ASN A 117 20.46 3.24 -11.21
N SER A 118 21.25 2.76 -12.16
CA SER A 118 20.75 2.08 -13.37
C SER A 118 20.00 0.79 -13.03
N LYS A 119 20.49 0.01 -12.07
CA LYS A 119 19.81 -1.22 -11.63
C LYS A 119 18.42 -0.92 -11.06
N LEU A 120 18.29 0.13 -10.25
CA LEU A 120 16.99 0.58 -9.73
C LEU A 120 16.07 1.05 -10.86
N SER A 121 16.60 1.73 -11.88
CA SER A 121 15.83 2.10 -13.06
C SER A 121 15.27 0.87 -13.78
N ASP A 122 16.08 -0.18 -13.93
CA ASP A 122 15.62 -1.42 -14.58
C ASP A 122 14.59 -2.17 -13.73
N GLN A 123 14.80 -2.25 -12.42
CA GLN A 123 13.81 -2.77 -11.48
C GLN A 123 12.48 -2.00 -11.58
N ALA A 124 12.53 -0.68 -11.64
CA ALA A 124 11.34 0.15 -11.77
C ALA A 124 10.60 -0.05 -13.11
N LYS A 125 11.35 -0.27 -14.21
CA LYS A 125 10.74 -0.64 -15.51
C LYS A 125 10.07 -2.00 -15.45
N ASP A 126 10.69 -2.98 -14.77
CA ASP A 126 10.10 -4.31 -14.59
C ASP A 126 8.81 -4.20 -13.76
N MET A 127 8.80 -3.40 -12.69
CA MET A 127 7.60 -3.14 -11.91
C MET A 127 6.48 -2.57 -12.77
N GLU A 128 6.75 -1.53 -13.56
CA GLU A 128 5.72 -0.92 -14.43
C GLU A 128 5.27 -1.85 -15.56
N ARG A 129 6.14 -2.77 -16.00
CA ARG A 129 5.79 -3.76 -17.01
C ARG A 129 4.83 -4.84 -16.48
N PHE A 130 5.09 -5.35 -15.28
CA PHE A 130 4.36 -6.50 -14.74
C PHE A 130 3.21 -6.11 -13.80
N THR A 131 3.40 -5.05 -13.02
CA THR A 131 2.46 -4.58 -12.00
C THR A 131 2.47 -3.05 -11.91
N PRO A 132 1.83 -2.35 -12.88
CA PRO A 132 1.85 -0.90 -12.96
C PRO A 132 1.42 -0.18 -11.68
N GLY A 133 1.95 1.03 -11.49
CA GLY A 133 1.58 1.90 -10.37
C GLY A 133 2.23 1.51 -9.04
N GLY A 134 3.37 0.83 -9.09
CA GLY A 134 4.21 0.56 -7.92
C GLY A 134 5.02 1.77 -7.48
N ILE A 135 5.73 1.63 -6.36
CA ILE A 135 6.54 2.73 -5.78
C ILE A 135 7.97 2.29 -5.47
N VAL A 136 8.87 3.27 -5.44
CA VAL A 136 10.22 3.09 -4.93
C VAL A 136 10.35 3.84 -3.61
N ILE A 137 10.83 3.15 -2.58
CA ILE A 137 11.03 3.68 -1.23
C ILE A 137 12.51 3.91 -0.98
N ASP A 138 12.85 5.12 -0.52
CA ASP A 138 14.18 5.49 -0.02
C ASP A 138 14.15 5.59 1.51
N PHE A 139 14.73 4.59 2.17
CA PHE A 139 14.93 4.58 3.61
C PHE A 139 16.19 5.35 3.96
N ASN A 140 16.04 6.43 4.72
CA ASN A 140 17.15 7.24 5.21
C ASN A 140 16.88 7.73 6.64
N SER A 141 17.92 8.18 7.32
CA SER A 141 17.84 8.66 8.72
C SER A 141 17.06 9.97 8.89
N SER A 142 16.78 10.71 7.83
CA SER A 142 15.94 11.92 7.85
C SER A 142 14.45 11.64 7.60
N GLY A 143 14.09 10.37 7.40
CA GLY A 143 12.73 9.91 7.16
C GLY A 143 12.56 9.17 5.83
N TYR A 144 11.47 8.42 5.72
CA TYR A 144 11.19 7.55 4.59
C TYR A 144 10.50 8.34 3.49
N LYS A 145 11.10 8.28 2.30
CA LYS A 145 10.56 8.95 1.11
C LYS A 145 10.18 7.93 0.06
N ALA A 146 9.23 8.27 -0.78
CA ALA A 146 8.86 7.43 -1.90
C ALA A 146 8.44 8.26 -3.12
N CYS A 147 8.46 7.61 -4.27
CA CYS A 147 7.97 8.13 -5.54
C CYS A 147 7.47 6.96 -6.41
N LEU A 148 6.77 7.26 -7.50
CA LEU A 148 6.27 6.24 -8.42
C LEU A 148 7.43 5.52 -9.11
N ALA A 149 7.28 4.20 -9.33
CA ALA A 149 8.28 3.44 -10.08
C ALA A 149 8.44 3.98 -11.51
N ASN A 150 7.34 4.38 -12.16
CA ASN A 150 7.42 5.07 -13.46
C ASN A 150 8.28 6.35 -13.44
N ASP A 151 8.18 7.19 -12.40
CA ASP A 151 9.04 8.39 -12.30
C ASP A 151 10.52 7.99 -12.19
N VAL A 152 10.84 6.93 -11.42
CA VAL A 152 12.20 6.39 -11.31
C VAL A 152 12.71 5.85 -12.65
N ALA A 153 11.86 5.15 -13.40
CA ALA A 153 12.21 4.64 -14.73
C ALA A 153 12.53 5.78 -15.69
N LEU A 154 11.69 6.83 -15.74
CA LEU A 154 11.88 8.00 -16.61
C LEU A 154 13.12 8.82 -16.23
N ALA A 155 13.37 8.99 -14.93
CA ALA A 155 14.58 9.67 -14.43
C ALA A 155 15.84 8.80 -14.50
N SER A 156 15.78 7.59 -15.08
CA SER A 156 16.90 6.64 -15.16
C SER A 156 17.54 6.36 -13.79
N GLY A 157 16.72 6.32 -12.72
CA GLY A 157 17.20 6.10 -11.36
C GLY A 157 17.98 7.28 -10.76
N ASN A 158 17.86 8.50 -11.32
CA ASN A 158 18.50 9.71 -10.79
C ASN A 158 17.67 10.33 -9.67
N ARG A 159 18.11 10.12 -8.42
CA ARG A 159 17.43 10.65 -7.24
C ARG A 159 17.41 12.17 -7.17
N SER A 160 18.51 12.82 -7.55
CA SER A 160 18.64 14.28 -7.45
C SER A 160 17.65 14.98 -8.38
N GLN A 161 17.44 14.42 -9.57
CA GLN A 161 16.42 14.89 -10.51
C GLN A 161 15.02 14.76 -9.91
N LEU A 162 14.66 13.58 -9.39
CA LEU A 162 13.35 13.34 -8.77
C LEU A 162 13.08 14.28 -7.59
N ASN A 163 14.10 14.56 -6.78
CA ASN A 163 13.97 15.52 -5.69
C ASN A 163 13.77 16.95 -6.21
N LYS A 164 14.49 17.36 -7.25
CA LYS A 164 14.36 18.69 -7.88
C LYS A 164 12.98 18.89 -8.51
N GLU A 165 12.41 17.83 -9.07
CA GLU A 165 11.06 17.81 -9.67
C GLU A 165 9.94 17.64 -8.64
N GLY A 166 10.26 17.51 -7.35
CA GLY A 166 9.27 17.35 -6.28
C GLY A 166 8.57 15.99 -6.27
N LYS A 167 9.13 14.98 -6.94
CA LYS A 167 8.55 13.63 -7.05
C LYS A 167 8.75 12.78 -5.81
N LEU A 168 9.79 13.05 -5.02
CA LEU A 168 10.05 12.36 -3.76
C LEU A 168 9.23 12.95 -2.62
N GLN A 169 8.20 12.22 -2.20
CA GLN A 169 7.29 12.60 -1.13
C GLN A 169 7.58 11.81 0.15
N ARG A 170 7.00 12.23 1.28
CA ARG A 170 7.02 11.44 2.52
C ARG A 170 6.16 10.19 2.36
N LEU A 171 6.72 9.03 2.70
CA LEU A 171 6.06 7.74 2.49
C LEU A 171 4.70 7.63 3.17
N GLY A 172 4.57 8.13 4.41
CA GLY A 172 3.29 8.12 5.13
C GLY A 172 2.19 8.93 4.44
N GLN A 173 2.55 10.05 3.80
CA GLN A 173 1.58 10.87 3.06
C GLN A 173 1.17 10.18 1.76
N LEU A 174 2.13 9.60 1.03
CA LEU A 174 1.85 8.86 -0.20
C LEU A 174 0.95 7.64 0.07
N LEU A 175 1.17 6.90 1.16
CA LEU A 175 0.31 5.78 1.54
C LEU A 175 -1.05 6.24 2.08
N GLY A 176 -1.07 7.21 2.99
CA GLY A 176 -2.29 7.69 3.63
C GLY A 176 -3.22 8.49 2.71
N ASN A 177 -2.69 9.07 1.63
CA ASN A 177 -3.46 9.84 0.67
C ASN A 177 -3.59 9.08 -0.65
N GLU A 178 -2.52 8.96 -1.42
CA GLU A 178 -2.59 8.48 -2.80
C GLU A 178 -2.99 6.99 -2.88
N PHE A 179 -2.42 6.15 -2.00
CA PHE A 179 -2.80 4.73 -1.98
C PHE A 179 -4.23 4.51 -1.47
N LEU A 180 -4.68 5.21 -0.42
CA LEU A 180 -6.08 5.09 0.03
C LEU A 180 -7.10 5.71 -0.95
N ASN A 181 -6.71 6.79 -1.64
CA ASN A 181 -7.56 7.46 -2.62
C ASN A 181 -7.70 6.70 -3.94
N CYS A 182 -6.96 5.62 -4.16
CA CYS A 182 -6.91 4.93 -5.46
C CYS A 182 -6.23 5.72 -6.59
N GLU A 183 -5.27 6.57 -6.24
CA GLU A 183 -4.44 7.28 -7.22
C GLU A 183 -3.22 6.44 -7.67
N ILE A 184 -2.67 5.61 -6.77
CA ILE A 184 -1.51 4.72 -7.04
C ILE A 184 -1.81 3.27 -6.68
N GLY A 185 -1.09 2.30 -7.21
CA GLY A 185 -1.34 0.86 -6.99
C GLY A 185 -2.49 0.30 -7.84
N THR A 186 -2.59 -1.02 -7.89
CA THR A 186 -3.49 -1.74 -8.80
C THR A 186 -4.64 -2.40 -8.05
N LEU A 187 -5.88 -2.16 -8.50
CA LEU A 187 -7.07 -2.81 -7.98
C LEU A 187 -7.00 -4.32 -8.18
N ASN A 188 -7.40 -5.05 -7.13
CA ASN A 188 -7.41 -6.50 -7.07
C ASN A 188 -6.09 -7.22 -7.29
N LEU A 189 -4.97 -6.48 -7.31
CA LEU A 189 -3.65 -7.07 -7.34
C LEU A 189 -3.33 -7.71 -5.99
N PHE A 190 -2.90 -8.96 -6.04
CA PHE A 190 -2.34 -9.68 -4.90
C PHE A 190 -1.16 -10.54 -5.32
N TYR A 191 -0.34 -10.92 -4.34
CA TYR A 191 0.76 -11.86 -4.55
C TYR A 191 0.41 -13.20 -3.91
N ASP A 192 0.55 -14.28 -4.67
CA ASP A 192 0.40 -15.65 -4.18
C ASP A 192 1.77 -16.17 -3.72
N PRO A 193 2.04 -16.31 -2.41
CA PRO A 193 3.35 -16.72 -1.92
C PRO A 193 3.66 -18.20 -2.17
N LYS A 194 2.66 -19.04 -2.48
CA LYS A 194 2.88 -20.46 -2.77
C LYS A 194 3.30 -20.65 -4.23
N GLN A 195 2.66 -19.92 -5.13
CA GLN A 195 2.99 -19.97 -6.55
C GLN A 195 4.09 -18.97 -6.93
N GLU A 196 4.37 -18.02 -6.05
CA GLU A 196 5.34 -16.94 -6.24
C GLU A 196 5.02 -16.02 -7.44
N LEU A 197 3.73 -15.72 -7.63
CA LEU A 197 3.25 -14.94 -8.76
C LEU A 197 2.29 -13.84 -8.31
N TYR A 198 2.34 -12.72 -9.01
CA TYR A 198 1.25 -11.74 -8.97
C TYR A 198 0.01 -12.27 -9.68
N LYS A 199 -1.15 -11.98 -9.10
CA LYS A 199 -2.47 -12.30 -9.64
C LYS A 199 -3.36 -11.07 -9.50
N ILE A 200 -4.25 -10.90 -10.46
CA ILE A 200 -5.35 -9.95 -10.37
C ILE A 200 -6.59 -10.81 -10.12
N ASP A 201 -7.16 -10.73 -8.92
CA ASP A 201 -8.43 -11.39 -8.66
C ASP A 201 -9.55 -10.54 -9.28
N GLY A 202 -9.87 -10.81 -10.53
CA GLY A 202 -11.04 -10.24 -11.18
C GLY A 202 -12.33 -10.86 -10.64
N GLY A 203 -12.42 -11.11 -9.33
CA GLY A 203 -13.58 -11.69 -8.67
C GLY A 203 -14.81 -11.00 -9.24
N ASN A 204 -15.81 -11.79 -9.65
CA ASN A 204 -17.08 -11.27 -10.14
C ASN A 204 -17.66 -10.38 -9.04
N PHE A 205 -17.35 -9.08 -9.06
CA PHE A 205 -18.04 -8.07 -8.30
C PHE A 205 -19.38 -7.93 -9.00
N HIS A 206 -20.28 -8.89 -8.75
CA HIS A 206 -21.69 -8.61 -8.88
C HIS A 206 -21.89 -7.30 -8.13
N ILE A 207 -22.26 -6.26 -8.87
CA ILE A 207 -22.81 -5.05 -8.29
C ILE A 207 -24.07 -5.54 -7.57
N ILE A 208 -23.92 -5.94 -6.31
CA ILE A 208 -25.04 -6.14 -5.41
C ILE A 208 -25.43 -4.72 -5.04
N SER A 209 -26.40 -4.18 -5.77
CA SER A 209 -27.15 -3.02 -5.33
C SER A 209 -27.89 -3.44 -4.05
N THR A 210 -27.23 -3.32 -2.91
CA THR A 210 -27.88 -3.52 -1.62
C THR A 210 -28.79 -2.31 -1.41
N ASN A 211 -30.10 -2.51 -1.56
CA ASN A 211 -31.07 -1.60 -0.99
C ASN A 211 -30.90 -1.67 0.54
N ILE A 212 -30.41 -0.59 1.13
CA ILE A 212 -30.36 -0.42 2.58
C ILE A 212 -31.80 -0.15 3.02
N GLU A 213 -32.48 -1.17 3.55
CA GLU A 213 -33.71 -0.94 4.32
C GLU A 213 -33.32 -0.24 5.63
N MET A 214 -33.60 1.05 5.69
CA MET A 214 -33.54 1.78 6.96
C MET A 214 -34.72 1.36 7.84
N PRO A 215 -34.49 0.91 9.09
CA PRO A 215 -35.58 0.58 10.00
C PRO A 215 -36.38 1.84 10.31
N ASP A 216 -37.68 1.73 10.07
CA ASP A 216 -38.68 2.80 10.10
C ASP A 216 -39.03 3.23 11.53
N LYS A 217 -38.04 3.64 12.34
CA LYS A 217 -38.25 4.13 13.72
C LYS A 217 -37.23 5.19 14.14
N ALA A 218 -37.30 6.38 13.56
CA ALA A 218 -36.66 7.57 14.14
C ALA A 218 -37.42 8.88 13.89
N LEU A 219 -38.76 8.82 13.74
CA LEU A 219 -39.61 10.02 13.72
C LEU A 219 -40.87 9.80 14.57
N GLN A 220 -40.70 9.62 15.88
CA GLN A 220 -41.75 9.94 16.84
C GLN A 220 -41.35 11.17 17.65
N ARG A 221 -41.77 12.31 17.09
CA ARG A 221 -42.36 13.48 17.76
C ARG A 221 -42.00 13.67 19.24
N THR A 222 -41.12 14.64 19.49
CA THR A 222 -41.27 15.51 20.67
C THR A 222 -41.84 16.85 20.18
N SER A 223 -43.15 17.03 20.35
CA SER A 223 -43.80 18.34 20.28
C SER A 223 -44.51 18.55 21.62
N ARG A 224 -44.02 19.54 22.37
CA ARG A 224 -44.75 20.21 23.46
C ARG A 224 -45.92 21.00 22.88
#